data_AF-A0A522B2V9-F1
#
_entry.id   AF-A0A522B2V9-F1
#
_cell.length_a   1.000
_cell.length_b   1.000
_cell.length_c   1.000
_cell.angle_alpha   90.00
_cell.angle_beta   90.00
_cell.angle_gamma   90.00
#
_symmetry.space_group_name_H-M   'P 1'
#
loop_
_entity.id
_entity.type
_entity.pdbx_description
1 polymer ?
#
loop_
_entity_poly.entity_id
_entity_poly.type
_entity_poly.pdbx_seq_one_letter_code
_entity_poly.pdbx_strand_id
1 'polypeptide(L)'
;AERGQADQFGCLDRLWQKESGWRVRATNPSSGAYGIPQALPAGKMASAGSDWRTSARTQIRWGLGYIDDRYGSPCGAWAHSRAHNWY
;
A
#
# COMPACT_ATOMS: atom_id res chain seq x y z
N ALA A 1 22.08 -11.93 11.44
CA ALA A 1 21.89 -10.97 10.34
C ALA A 1 20.41 -10.63 10.25
N GLU A 2 19.99 -9.54 10.89
CA GLU A 2 18.59 -9.08 10.95
C GLU A 2 18.24 -8.14 9.77
N ARG A 3 19.10 -8.13 8.74
CA ARG A 3 19.06 -7.19 7.60
C ARG A 3 17.89 -7.44 6.62
N GLY A 4 17.23 -8.59 6.67
CA GLY A 4 16.16 -8.92 5.70
C GLY A 4 14.81 -8.25 5.97
N GLN A 5 14.47 -7.91 7.22
CA GLN A 5 13.14 -7.38 7.59
C GLN A 5 13.13 -5.84 7.77
N ALA A 6 14.20 -5.28 8.33
CA ALA A 6 14.36 -3.82 8.44
C ALA A 6 14.37 -3.14 7.06
N ASP A 7 14.86 -3.84 6.04
CA ASP A 7 14.88 -3.35 4.66
C ASP A 7 13.48 -3.34 4.03
N GLN A 8 12.64 -4.36 4.28
CA GLN A 8 11.29 -4.45 3.69
C GLN A 8 10.36 -3.39 4.27
N PHE A 9 10.37 -3.19 5.58
CA PHE A 9 9.57 -2.12 6.19
C PHE A 9 10.02 -0.75 5.69
N GLY A 10 11.33 -0.49 5.57
CA GLY A 10 11.82 0.78 5.02
C GLY A 10 11.39 1.03 3.57
N CYS A 11 11.26 -0.01 2.75
CA CYS A 11 10.68 0.11 1.41
C CYS A 11 9.17 0.39 1.46
N LEU A 12 8.43 -0.32 2.31
CA LEU A 12 6.99 -0.12 2.51
C LEU A 12 6.68 1.30 2.98
N ASP A 13 7.43 1.78 3.96
CA ASP A 13 7.26 3.12 4.53
C ASP A 13 7.44 4.19 3.47
N ARG A 14 8.52 4.14 2.69
CA ARG A 14 8.75 5.09 1.58
C ARG A 14 7.65 5.01 0.53
N LEU A 15 7.21 3.79 0.20
CA LEU A 15 6.14 3.56 -0.75
C LEU A 15 4.83 4.21 -0.28
N TRP A 16 4.30 3.81 0.88
CA TRP A 16 3.02 4.33 1.37
C TRP A 16 3.09 5.78 1.85
N GLN A 17 4.27 6.27 2.22
CA GLN A 17 4.51 7.70 2.43
C GLN A 17 4.34 8.50 1.13
N LYS A 18 4.85 7.98 -0.01
CA LYS A 18 4.67 8.58 -1.35
C LYS A 18 3.19 8.53 -1.78
N GLU A 19 2.52 7.41 -1.55
CA GLU A 19 1.13 7.19 -1.99
C GLU A 19 0.11 8.06 -1.25
N SER A 20 0.18 8.08 0.09
CA SER A 20 -0.87 8.70 0.92
C SER A 20 -0.36 9.44 2.14
N GLY A 21 0.94 9.32 2.46
CA GLY A 21 1.47 9.74 3.74
C GLY A 21 0.87 8.98 4.91
N TRP A 22 0.60 7.69 4.72
CA TRP A 22 -0.06 6.81 5.70
C TRP A 22 -1.49 7.24 6.12
N ARG A 23 -2.13 8.13 5.35
CA ARG A 23 -3.48 8.63 5.67
C ARG A 23 -4.56 7.63 5.24
N VAL A 24 -5.28 7.08 6.21
CA VAL A 24 -6.40 6.13 6.02
C VAL A 24 -7.51 6.67 5.12
N ARG A 25 -7.69 7.99 5.07
CA ARG A 25 -8.73 8.67 4.28
C ARG A 25 -8.16 9.49 3.12
N ALA A 26 -6.91 9.26 2.71
CA ALA A 26 -6.37 9.90 1.52
C ALA A 26 -7.18 9.48 0.29
N THR A 27 -7.69 10.45 -0.45
CA THR A 27 -8.32 10.23 -1.75
C THR A 27 -7.54 11.03 -2.77
N ASN A 28 -7.06 10.36 -3.82
CA ASN A 28 -6.50 11.05 -4.97
C ASN A 28 -7.65 11.72 -5.75
N PRO A 29 -7.68 13.05 -5.91
CA PRO A 29 -8.80 13.75 -6.53
C PRO A 29 -8.92 13.47 -8.03
N SER A 30 -7.84 13.08 -8.69
CA SER A 30 -7.83 12.82 -10.13
C SER A 30 -8.24 11.39 -10.47
N SER A 31 -7.78 10.39 -9.71
CA SER A 31 -8.04 8.97 -9.99
C SER A 31 -9.11 8.33 -9.11
N GLY A 32 -9.43 8.92 -7.96
CA GLY A 32 -10.31 8.31 -6.95
C GLY A 32 -9.65 7.18 -6.14
N ALA A 33 -8.33 6.96 -6.28
CA ALA A 33 -7.59 6.01 -5.46
C ALA A 33 -7.69 6.37 -3.98
N TYR A 34 -7.78 5.36 -3.10
CA TYR A 34 -8.18 5.56 -1.70
C TYR A 34 -7.29 4.85 -0.68
N GLY A 35 -7.14 5.50 0.47
CA GLY A 35 -6.54 4.95 1.68
C GLY A 35 -5.02 4.85 1.64
N ILE A 36 -4.45 4.19 2.64
CA ILE A 36 -3.01 3.99 2.78
C ILE A 36 -2.36 3.46 1.49
N PRO A 37 -2.87 2.35 0.89
CA PRO A 37 -2.24 1.78 -0.29
C PRO A 37 -2.65 2.47 -1.61
N GLN A 38 -3.52 3.49 -1.57
CA GLN A 38 -4.12 4.12 -2.75
C GLN A 38 -4.78 3.10 -3.69
N ALA A 39 -5.66 2.24 -3.15
CA ALA A 39 -6.32 1.19 -3.91
C ALA A 39 -7.31 1.75 -4.96
N LEU A 40 -7.29 1.17 -6.17
CA LEU A 40 -8.23 1.49 -7.25
C LEU A 40 -8.78 0.20 -7.93
N PRO A 41 -10.11 -0.01 -7.95
CA PRO A 41 -11.11 0.65 -7.12
C PRO A 41 -10.93 0.35 -5.64
N ALA A 42 -11.22 1.34 -4.79
CA ALA A 42 -11.08 1.26 -3.33
C ALA A 42 -11.83 0.08 -2.70
N GLY A 43 -12.98 -0.29 -3.27
CA GLY A 43 -13.82 -1.39 -2.80
C GLY A 43 -13.15 -2.76 -2.77
N LYS A 44 -12.02 -2.95 -3.47
CA LYS A 44 -11.22 -4.18 -3.36
C LYS A 44 -10.78 -4.48 -1.93
N MET A 45 -10.56 -3.44 -1.12
CA MET A 45 -10.16 -3.60 0.28
C MET A 45 -11.25 -4.26 1.15
N ALA A 46 -12.49 -4.35 0.67
CA ALA A 46 -13.56 -5.06 1.36
C ALA A 46 -13.27 -6.55 1.60
N SER A 47 -12.40 -7.17 0.78
CA SER A 47 -11.98 -8.56 0.99
C SER A 47 -11.16 -8.76 2.27
N ALA A 48 -10.55 -7.69 2.80
CA ALA A 48 -9.80 -7.74 4.05
C ALA A 48 -10.65 -7.36 5.28
N GLY A 49 -11.82 -6.76 5.08
CA GLY A 49 -12.74 -6.33 6.13
C GLY A 49 -13.77 -5.31 5.65
N SER A 50 -14.98 -5.35 6.20
CA SER A 50 -16.06 -4.41 5.86
C SER A 50 -15.80 -2.96 6.31
N ASP A 51 -14.88 -2.76 7.26
CA ASP A 51 -14.43 -1.48 7.82
C ASP A 51 -13.30 -0.82 7.02
N TRP A 52 -13.02 -1.29 5.80
CA TRP A 52 -11.91 -0.85 4.95
C TRP A 52 -11.82 0.66 4.71
N ARG A 53 -12.96 1.38 4.77
CA ARG A 53 -12.97 2.84 4.61
C ARG A 53 -12.34 3.60 5.78
N THR A 54 -12.27 3.03 6.97
CA THR A 54 -11.88 3.78 8.17
C THR A 54 -10.83 3.08 9.01
N SER A 55 -10.52 1.82 8.71
CA SER A 55 -9.59 1.00 9.48
C SER A 55 -8.22 0.92 8.82
N ALA A 56 -7.21 1.54 9.44
CA ALA A 56 -5.82 1.42 9.01
C ALA A 56 -5.38 -0.06 8.94
N ARG A 57 -5.77 -0.85 9.94
CA ARG A 57 -5.47 -2.28 10.00
C ARG A 57 -5.98 -3.03 8.78
N THR A 58 -7.21 -2.77 8.37
CA THR A 58 -7.82 -3.42 7.20
C THR A 58 -7.12 -3.00 5.91
N GLN A 59 -6.82 -1.71 5.76
CA GLN A 59 -6.08 -1.21 4.58
C GLN A 59 -4.66 -1.76 4.50
N ILE A 60 -3.95 -1.84 5.63
CA ILE A 60 -2.59 -2.40 5.70
C ILE A 60 -2.62 -3.89 5.37
N ARG A 61 -3.56 -4.66 5.94
CA ARG A 61 -3.70 -6.09 5.65
C ARG A 61 -3.93 -6.34 4.16
N TRP A 62 -4.85 -5.59 3.56
CA TRP A 62 -5.12 -5.71 2.14
C TRP A 62 -3.90 -5.30 1.29
N GLY A 63 -3.29 -4.15 1.61
CA GLY A 63 -2.15 -3.62 0.87
C GLY A 63 -0.92 -4.53 0.91
N LEU A 64 -0.65 -5.16 2.05
CA LEU A 64 0.44 -6.15 2.16
C LEU A 64 0.18 -7.38 1.29
N GLY A 65 -1.04 -7.92 1.28
CA GLY A 65 -1.40 -9.05 0.41
C GLY A 65 -1.28 -8.68 -1.07
N TYR A 66 -1.77 -7.51 -1.46
CA TYR A 66 -1.62 -7.01 -2.83
C TYR A 66 -0.16 -6.83 -3.23
N ILE A 67 0.69 -6.32 -2.33
CA ILE A 67 2.14 -6.19 -2.57
C ILE A 67 2.80 -7.55 -2.81
N ASP A 68 2.47 -8.53 -1.98
CA ASP A 68 2.98 -9.90 -2.09
C ASP A 68 2.57 -10.53 -3.43
N ASP A 69 1.28 -10.48 -3.76
CA ASP A 69 0.74 -11.06 -4.99
C ASP A 69 1.32 -10.45 -6.28
N ARG A 70 1.60 -9.14 -6.28
CA ARG A 70 1.98 -8.39 -7.49
C ARG A 70 3.48 -8.17 -7.63
N TYR A 71 4.18 -8.02 -6.50
CA TYR A 71 5.59 -7.62 -6.47
C TYR A 71 6.46 -8.55 -5.65
N GLY A 72 5.87 -9.55 -4.97
CA GLY A 72 6.55 -10.51 -4.11
C GLY A 72 7.11 -9.94 -2.80
N SER A 73 7.33 -8.64 -2.71
CA SER A 73 7.83 -7.99 -1.50
C SER A 73 7.63 -6.47 -1.52
N PRO A 74 7.59 -5.79 -0.35
CA PRO A 74 7.58 -4.33 -0.28
C PRO A 74 8.73 -3.65 -1.02
N CYS A 75 9.94 -4.22 -0.99
CA CYS A 75 11.05 -3.67 -1.77
C CYS A 75 10.90 -3.90 -3.28
N GLY A 76 10.30 -5.00 -3.71
CA GLY A 76 9.91 -5.20 -5.11
C GLY A 76 8.92 -4.13 -5.58
N ALA A 77 7.89 -3.85 -4.77
CA ALA A 77 6.91 -2.81 -5.03
C ALA A 77 7.54 -1.41 -5.07
N TRP A 78 8.43 -1.10 -4.12
CA TRP A 78 9.14 0.17 -4.10
C TRP A 78 10.05 0.36 -5.32
N ALA A 79 10.79 -0.68 -5.71
CA ALA A 79 11.62 -0.64 -6.92
C ALA A 79 10.77 -0.38 -8.17
N HIS A 80 9.63 -1.04 -8.29
CA HIS A 80 8.67 -0.81 -9.37
C HIS A 80 8.12 0.63 -9.36
N SER A 81 7.70 1.15 -8.19
CA SER A 81 7.22 2.53 -8.01
C SER A 81 8.26 3.57 -8.39
N ARG A 82 9.55 3.31 -8.15
CA ARG A 82 10.62 4.21 -8.59
C ARG A 82 10.86 4.16 -10.10
N ALA A 83 10.66 3.01 -10.74
CA ALA A 83 10.88 2.83 -12.17
C ALA A 83 9.71 3.35 -13.02
N HIS A 84 8.47 3.15 -12.56
CA HIS A 84 7.26 3.41 -13.35
C HIS A 84 6.36 4.51 -12.78
N ASN A 85 6.65 4.99 -11.58
CA ASN A 85 5.86 5.98 -10.86
C ASN A 85 4.46 5.51 -10.39
N TRP A 86 4.22 4.19 -10.42
CA TRP A 86 3.03 3.51 -9.87
C TRP A 86 3.42 2.17 -9.23
N TYR A 87 2.57 1.61 -8.38
CA TYR A 87 2.65 0.21 -7.92
C TYR A 87 1.23 -0.42 -7.84
#